data_AF-A0A5R2N451-F1
#
_entry.id   AF-A0A5R2N451-F1
#
_cell.length_a   1.000
_cell.length_b   1.000
_cell.length_c   1.000
_cell.angle_alpha   90.00
_cell.angle_beta   90.00
_cell.angle_gamma   90.00
#
_symmetry.space_group_name_H-M   'P 1'
#
loop_
_entity.id
_entity.type
_entity.pdbx_description
1 polymer ?
#
loop_
_entity_poly.entity_id
_entity_poly.type
_entity_poly.pdbx_seq_one_letter_code
_entity_poly.pdbx_strand_id
1 'polypeptide(L)'
;ARSARWVKHELVAEVTYSEVTPDGSLRHPSFEGMREDKRADQVVMEMAKTSGSGDLDPAIGKEIAAAVGVKLTHPDKVMYPGTKVTKAMLAAYYAAVAEKMLPHIQDRPLSLVRDTDGDLQQSFFQKHKLPGMPKAIHDGQLEKMSGKESRILWVDDLAGLIAGVQMNVLEFH
;
A
#
# COMPACT_ATOMS: atom_id res chain seq x y z
N ALA A 1 -28.86 -13.98 -20.30
CA ALA A 1 -28.90 -15.45 -20.20
C ALA A 1 -30.35 -15.92 -20.17
N ARG A 2 -30.86 -16.61 -21.21
CA ARG A 2 -32.27 -17.07 -21.27
C ARG A 2 -32.44 -18.59 -21.05
N SER A 3 -31.35 -19.31 -20.79
CA SER A 3 -31.35 -20.78 -20.69
C SER A 3 -30.47 -21.34 -19.56
N ALA A 4 -30.26 -20.57 -18.49
CA ALA A 4 -29.58 -21.10 -17.31
C ALA A 4 -30.54 -22.04 -16.55
N ARG A 5 -30.09 -23.27 -16.28
CA ARG A 5 -30.74 -24.16 -15.31
C ARG A 5 -29.96 -24.11 -14.02
N TRP A 6 -30.63 -23.68 -12.96
CA TRP A 6 -30.09 -23.72 -11.62
C TRP A 6 -30.14 -25.15 -11.09
N VAL A 7 -29.02 -25.60 -10.52
CA VAL A 7 -28.86 -26.93 -9.94
C VAL A 7 -28.46 -26.81 -8.48
N LYS A 8 -28.75 -27.84 -7.69
CA LYS A 8 -28.27 -27.94 -6.32
C LYS A 8 -26.75 -28.16 -6.33
N HIS A 9 -26.02 -27.36 -5.55
CA HIS A 9 -24.56 -27.40 -5.50
C HIS A 9 -24.07 -28.57 -4.63
N GLU A 10 -23.65 -29.66 -5.26
CA GLU A 10 -23.07 -30.83 -4.54
C GLU A 10 -21.58 -31.02 -4.82
N LEU A 11 -21.06 -30.43 -5.90
CA LEU A 11 -19.67 -30.54 -6.32
C LEU A 11 -18.98 -29.18 -6.22
N VAL A 12 -17.68 -29.19 -5.90
CA VAL A 12 -16.85 -27.99 -5.81
C VAL A 12 -15.81 -28.01 -6.93
N ALA A 13 -15.62 -26.86 -7.58
CA ALA A 13 -14.61 -26.65 -8.59
C ALA A 13 -13.76 -25.42 -8.24
N GLU A 14 -12.50 -25.48 -8.61
CA GLU A 14 -11.61 -24.34 -8.61
C GLU A 14 -11.75 -23.60 -9.94
N VAL A 15 -11.87 -22.28 -9.86
CA VAL A 15 -12.06 -21.41 -11.02
C VAL A 15 -11.22 -20.14 -10.86
N THR A 16 -10.56 -19.73 -11.94
CA THR A 16 -9.97 -18.39 -12.05
C THR A 16 -10.99 -17.45 -12.65
N TYR A 17 -11.09 -16.20 -12.17
CA TYR A 17 -12.05 -15.22 -12.70
C TYR A 17 -11.50 -13.79 -12.57
N SER A 18 -12.06 -12.84 -13.33
CA SER A 18 -11.59 -11.45 -13.31
C SER A 18 -12.28 -10.59 -12.25
N GLU A 19 -13.58 -10.76 -12.08
CA GLU A 19 -14.37 -10.06 -11.05
C GLU A 19 -15.63 -10.85 -10.69
N VAL A 20 -16.23 -10.53 -9.53
CA VAL A 20 -17.59 -10.92 -9.17
C VAL A 20 -18.50 -9.73 -9.45
N THR A 21 -19.56 -9.93 -10.23
CA THR A 21 -20.53 -8.89 -10.55
C THR A 21 -21.43 -8.57 -9.34
N PRO A 22 -22.09 -7.40 -9.28
CA PRO A 22 -22.97 -7.03 -8.16
C PRO A 22 -24.13 -8.01 -7.91
N ASP A 23 -24.57 -8.73 -8.94
CA ASP A 23 -25.58 -9.80 -8.88
C ASP A 23 -25.00 -11.19 -8.52
N GLY A 24 -23.71 -11.27 -8.20
CA GLY A 24 -23.05 -12.48 -7.69
C GLY A 24 -22.54 -13.46 -8.74
N SER A 25 -22.48 -13.06 -10.02
CA SER A 25 -21.95 -13.90 -11.10
C SER A 25 -20.43 -13.67 -11.29
N LEU A 26 -19.70 -14.69 -11.73
CA LEU A 26 -18.28 -14.54 -12.06
C LEU A 26 -18.11 -14.03 -13.50
N ARG A 27 -17.22 -13.05 -13.71
CA ARG A 27 -16.83 -12.59 -15.05
C ARG A 27 -15.57 -13.32 -15.54
N HIS A 28 -15.63 -13.78 -16.79
CA HIS A 28 -14.60 -14.58 -17.45
C HIS A 28 -14.10 -15.77 -16.59
N PRO A 29 -15.00 -16.60 -16.03
CA PRO A 29 -14.56 -17.76 -15.25
C PRO A 29 -13.90 -18.79 -16.17
N SER A 30 -12.73 -19.26 -15.75
CA SER A 30 -12.02 -20.40 -16.32
C SER A 30 -12.05 -21.54 -15.32
N PHE A 31 -12.37 -22.75 -15.77
CA PHE A 31 -12.35 -23.95 -14.93
C PHE A 31 -10.92 -24.46 -14.79
N GLU A 32 -10.46 -24.65 -13.55
CA GLU A 32 -9.13 -25.16 -13.25
C GLU A 32 -9.15 -26.65 -12.85
N GLY A 33 -10.16 -27.08 -12.08
CA GLY A 33 -10.26 -28.47 -11.64
C GLY A 33 -11.37 -28.72 -10.62
N MET A 34 -11.65 -29.99 -10.33
CA MET A 34 -12.58 -30.38 -9.27
C MET A 34 -11.87 -30.45 -7.92
N ARG A 35 -12.57 -30.04 -6.85
CA ARG A 35 -12.09 -30.05 -5.46
C ARG A 35 -12.88 -31.07 -4.65
N GLU A 36 -12.34 -32.29 -4.51
CA GLU A 36 -12.94 -33.35 -3.68
C GLU A 36 -12.63 -33.17 -2.19
N ASP A 37 -11.64 -32.35 -1.87
CA ASP A 37 -11.16 -32.04 -0.52
C ASP A 37 -12.05 -31.02 0.23
N LYS A 38 -12.95 -30.34 -0.47
CA LYS A 38 -13.77 -29.24 0.06
C LYS A 38 -15.25 -29.52 -0.16
N ARG A 39 -16.05 -29.42 0.90
CA ARG A 39 -17.51 -29.60 0.81
C ARG A 39 -18.17 -28.32 0.27
N ALA A 40 -19.27 -28.47 -0.47
CA ALA A 40 -19.97 -27.35 -1.09
C ALA A 40 -20.46 -26.29 -0.07
N ASP A 41 -20.79 -26.70 1.16
CA ASP A 41 -21.19 -25.80 2.25
C ASP A 41 -20.02 -25.01 2.86
N GLN A 42 -18.77 -25.37 2.54
CA GLN A 42 -17.56 -24.66 2.96
C GLN A 42 -17.07 -23.64 1.92
N VAL A 43 -17.73 -23.58 0.76
CA VAL A 43 -17.42 -22.59 -0.28
C VAL A 43 -18.16 -21.30 0.04
N VAL A 44 -17.43 -20.33 0.55
CA VAL A 44 -17.92 -18.97 0.81
C VAL A 44 -17.26 -18.01 -0.17
N MET A 45 -18.00 -16.98 -0.58
CA MET A 45 -17.40 -15.88 -1.32
C MET A 45 -16.36 -15.20 -0.43
N GLU A 46 -15.11 -15.13 -0.92
CA GLU A 46 -14.08 -14.38 -0.22
C GLU A 46 -14.46 -12.91 -0.22
N MET A 47 -14.93 -12.44 0.94
CA MET A 47 -15.04 -11.02 1.18
C MET A 47 -13.63 -10.53 1.47
N ALA A 48 -13.17 -9.52 0.71
CA ALA A 48 -12.02 -8.75 1.15
C ALA A 48 -12.27 -8.36 2.60
N LYS A 49 -11.43 -8.82 3.53
CA LYS A 49 -11.42 -8.24 4.87
C LYS A 49 -11.21 -6.76 4.64
N THR A 50 -12.25 -5.97 4.85
CA THR A 50 -12.09 -4.55 5.11
C THR A 50 -11.31 -4.50 6.40
N SER A 51 -9.98 -4.51 6.30
CA SER A 51 -9.09 -3.94 7.28
C SER A 51 -9.43 -2.46 7.33
N GLY A 52 -10.53 -2.15 8.02
CA GLY A 52 -10.85 -0.80 8.39
C GLY A 52 -9.66 -0.22 9.13
N SER A 53 -9.58 1.10 9.16
CA SER A 53 -8.56 1.84 9.92
C SER A 53 -8.45 1.43 11.40
N GLY A 54 -9.38 0.63 11.93
CA GLY A 54 -9.32 -0.01 13.25
C GLY A 54 -8.18 -1.01 13.46
N ASP A 55 -7.56 -1.56 12.41
CA ASP A 55 -6.38 -2.45 12.55
C ASP A 55 -5.04 -1.68 12.53
N LEU A 56 -5.05 -0.40 12.15
CA LEU A 56 -3.86 0.45 12.12
C LEU A 56 -3.75 1.24 13.42
N ASP A 57 -3.31 0.59 14.50
CA ASP A 57 -3.13 1.25 15.80
C ASP A 57 -2.06 2.37 15.70
N PRO A 58 -2.42 3.65 15.98
CA PRO A 58 -1.45 4.74 16.03
C PRO A 58 -0.30 4.51 17.03
N ALA A 59 -0.52 3.75 18.11
CA ALA A 59 0.51 3.44 19.09
C ALA A 59 1.63 2.61 18.46
N ILE A 60 1.28 1.59 17.66
CA ILE A 60 2.23 0.77 16.91
C ILE A 60 3.07 1.65 15.97
N GLY A 61 2.43 2.58 15.25
CA GLY A 61 3.15 3.49 14.36
C GLY A 61 4.15 4.39 15.08
N LYS A 62 3.81 4.88 16.27
CA LYS A 62 4.72 5.68 17.13
C LYS A 62 5.89 4.84 17.64
N GLU A 63 5.63 3.62 18.10
CA GLU A 63 6.65 2.69 18.60
C GLU A 63 7.65 2.30 17.51
N ILE A 64 7.15 1.89 16.34
CA ILE A 64 7.99 1.51 15.20
C ILE A 64 8.86 2.69 14.77
N ALA A 65 8.29 3.88 14.65
CA ALA A 65 9.06 5.06 14.28
C ALA A 65 10.21 5.32 15.27
N ALA A 66 9.94 5.21 16.57
CA ALA A 66 10.99 5.33 17.59
C ALA A 66 12.04 4.22 17.47
N ALA A 67 11.64 2.98 17.23
CA ALA A 67 12.53 1.82 17.09
C ALA A 67 13.48 1.95 15.89
N VAL A 68 13.03 2.57 14.79
CA VAL A 68 13.87 2.84 13.60
C VAL A 68 14.54 4.22 13.63
N GLY A 69 14.51 4.92 14.77
CA GLY A 69 15.22 6.20 14.97
C GLY A 69 14.56 7.41 14.31
N VAL A 70 13.28 7.34 13.93
CA VAL A 70 12.52 8.42 13.31
C VAL A 70 11.55 9.05 14.32
N LYS A 71 11.73 10.34 14.60
CA LYS A 71 10.78 11.11 15.42
C LYS A 71 9.59 11.59 14.58
N LEU A 72 8.41 11.04 14.82
CA LEU A 72 7.17 11.56 14.23
C LEU A 72 6.74 12.86 14.92
N THR A 73 6.61 13.94 14.16
CA THR A 73 5.99 15.19 14.63
C THR A 73 4.53 15.24 14.19
N HIS A 74 3.66 15.71 15.08
CA HIS A 74 2.20 15.74 14.86
C HIS A 74 1.66 14.36 14.42
N PRO A 75 1.87 13.30 15.22
CA PRO A 75 1.48 11.94 14.84
C PRO A 75 -0.03 11.78 14.66
N ASP A 76 -0.83 12.59 15.35
CA ASP A 76 -2.29 12.57 15.28
C ASP A 76 -2.84 13.43 14.13
N LYS A 77 -1.96 14.07 13.34
CA LYS A 77 -2.34 14.81 12.14
C LYS A 77 -3.06 13.87 11.17
N VAL A 78 -4.26 14.24 10.74
CA VAL A 78 -5.01 13.51 9.70
C VAL A 78 -4.34 13.74 8.35
N MET A 79 -4.06 12.64 7.65
CA MET A 79 -3.43 12.61 6.32
C MET A 79 -4.45 12.26 5.23
N TYR A 80 -5.47 11.46 5.56
CA TYR A 80 -6.57 11.12 4.66
C TYR A 80 -7.90 11.45 5.34
N PRO A 81 -8.51 12.62 5.07
CA PRO A 81 -9.71 13.09 5.75
C PRO A 81 -10.91 12.13 5.65
N GLY A 82 -11.11 11.53 4.47
CA GLY A 82 -12.25 10.63 4.23
C GLY A 82 -12.24 9.35 5.08
N THR A 83 -11.05 8.86 5.45
CA THR A 83 -10.87 7.63 6.24
C THR A 83 -10.30 7.90 7.64
N LYS A 84 -10.02 9.16 7.96
CA LYS A 84 -9.43 9.63 9.23
C LYS A 84 -8.08 8.98 9.55
N VAL A 85 -7.34 8.53 8.54
CA VAL A 85 -6.00 7.97 8.75
C VAL A 85 -5.06 9.09 9.19
N THR A 86 -4.41 8.91 10.34
CA THR A 86 -3.42 9.85 10.87
C THR A 86 -2.00 9.49 10.40
N LYS A 87 -1.04 10.39 10.62
CA LYS A 87 0.37 10.16 10.32
C LYS A 87 0.91 8.90 11.00
N ALA A 88 0.58 8.69 12.27
CA ALA A 88 1.01 7.49 12.99
C ALA A 88 0.38 6.21 12.42
N MET A 89 -0.88 6.26 11.99
CA MET A 89 -1.52 5.12 11.33
C MET A 89 -0.87 4.82 9.97
N LEU A 90 -0.50 5.86 9.22
CA LEU A 90 0.23 5.71 7.96
C LEU A 90 1.62 5.09 8.18
N ALA A 91 2.30 5.46 9.27
CA ALA A 91 3.55 4.82 9.67
C ALA A 91 3.36 3.33 10.00
N ALA A 92 2.32 2.98 10.76
CA ALA A 92 1.97 1.60 11.05
C ALA A 92 1.68 0.79 9.77
N TYR A 93 0.94 1.40 8.82
CA TYR A 93 0.65 0.79 7.53
C TYR A 93 1.92 0.48 6.73
N TYR A 94 2.80 1.47 6.54
CA TYR A 94 4.04 1.27 5.79
C TYR A 94 4.93 0.21 6.44
N ALA A 95 4.96 0.14 7.77
CA ALA A 95 5.68 -0.92 8.47
C ALA A 95 5.07 -2.31 8.23
N ALA A 96 3.75 -2.44 8.23
CA ALA A 96 3.06 -3.70 7.97
C ALA A 96 3.31 -4.24 6.55
N VAL A 97 3.48 -3.36 5.56
CA VAL A 97 3.73 -3.76 4.16
C VAL A 97 5.21 -3.75 3.77
N ALA A 98 6.11 -3.22 4.61
CA ALA A 98 7.51 -2.98 4.26
C ALA A 98 8.24 -4.23 3.78
N GLU A 99 8.04 -5.38 4.44
CA GLU A 99 8.69 -6.64 4.07
C GLU A 99 8.42 -7.04 2.60
N LYS A 100 7.19 -6.79 2.12
CA LYS A 100 6.79 -7.09 0.74
C LYS A 100 7.06 -5.94 -0.22
N MET A 101 6.99 -4.69 0.26
CA MET A 101 7.18 -3.49 -0.54
C MET A 101 8.66 -3.24 -0.89
N LEU A 102 9.56 -3.34 0.11
CA LEU A 102 10.96 -2.95 -0.03
C LEU A 102 11.70 -3.64 -1.18
N PRO A 103 11.56 -4.96 -1.43
CA PRO A 103 12.22 -5.63 -2.57
C PRO A 103 11.93 -4.99 -3.94
N HIS A 104 10.84 -4.22 -4.04
CA HIS A 104 10.43 -3.55 -5.27
C HIS A 104 10.87 -2.08 -5.36
N ILE A 105 11.22 -1.43 -4.26
CA ILE A 105 11.47 0.02 -4.22
C ILE A 105 12.80 0.43 -3.58
N GLN A 106 13.42 -0.44 -2.78
CA GLN A 106 14.70 -0.14 -2.15
C GLN A 106 15.78 0.05 -3.22
N ASP A 107 16.76 0.92 -2.94
CA ASP A 107 17.90 1.20 -3.82
C ASP A 107 17.51 1.70 -5.23
N ARG A 108 16.26 2.19 -5.39
CA ARG A 108 15.75 2.72 -6.66
C ARG A 108 15.55 4.23 -6.58
N PRO A 109 15.75 4.97 -7.68
CA PRO A 109 15.37 6.38 -7.74
C PRO A 109 13.87 6.54 -7.53
N LEU A 110 13.49 7.32 -6.52
CA LEU A 110 12.11 7.60 -6.15
C LEU A 110 11.74 9.07 -6.39
N SER A 111 10.50 9.27 -6.83
CA SER A 111 9.77 10.54 -6.74
C SER A 111 8.75 10.43 -5.62
N LEU A 112 8.76 11.39 -4.70
CA LEU A 112 7.88 11.34 -3.54
C LEU A 112 6.68 12.26 -3.76
N VAL A 113 5.46 11.79 -3.56
CA VAL A 113 4.26 12.65 -3.54
C VAL A 113 3.99 13.06 -2.10
N ARG A 114 3.95 14.36 -1.84
CA ARG A 114 3.78 14.92 -0.50
C ARG A 114 2.56 15.82 -0.42
N ASP A 115 1.91 15.80 0.74
CA ASP A 115 0.87 16.74 1.13
C ASP A 115 1.20 17.34 2.50
N THR A 116 1.53 18.63 2.52
CA THR A 116 1.95 19.29 3.76
C THR A 116 0.76 19.74 4.61
N ASP A 117 -0.42 19.86 4.04
CA ASP A 117 -1.63 20.35 4.71
C ASP A 117 -2.48 19.16 5.21
N GLY A 118 -2.43 18.03 4.50
CA GLY A 118 -3.12 16.78 4.87
C GLY A 118 -4.60 16.77 4.46
N ASP A 119 -4.98 17.63 3.52
CA ASP A 119 -6.34 17.78 3.00
C ASP A 119 -6.53 17.17 1.59
N LEU A 120 -5.45 16.61 1.02
CA LEU A 120 -5.37 16.01 -0.31
C LEU A 120 -5.73 16.97 -1.46
N GLN A 121 -5.79 18.28 -1.22
CA GLN A 121 -6.10 19.28 -2.25
C GLN A 121 -4.86 19.73 -3.03
N GLN A 122 -3.71 19.83 -2.34
CA GLN A 122 -2.46 20.28 -2.93
C GLN A 122 -1.30 19.33 -2.62
N SER A 123 -1.20 18.27 -3.42
CA SER A 123 -0.02 17.41 -3.41
C SER A 123 1.03 17.90 -4.41
N PHE A 124 2.30 17.62 -4.11
CA PHE A 124 3.41 17.96 -5.00
C PHE A 124 4.46 16.86 -5.05
N PHE A 125 5.18 16.79 -6.17
CA PHE A 125 6.29 15.87 -6.36
C PHE A 125 7.60 16.44 -5.81
N GLN A 126 8.29 15.65 -5.01
CA GLN A 126 9.65 15.90 -4.55
C GLN A 126 10.60 14.89 -5.20
N LYS A 127 11.47 15.37 -6.10
CA LYS A 127 12.48 14.54 -6.80
C LYS A 127 13.91 14.78 -6.32
N HIS A 128 14.12 15.82 -5.52
CA HIS A 128 15.44 16.31 -5.15
C HIS A 128 15.51 16.59 -3.65
N LYS A 129 16.72 16.60 -3.09
CA LYS A 129 16.88 16.92 -1.67
C LYS A 129 16.50 18.35 -1.35
N LEU A 130 15.84 18.52 -0.20
CA LEU A 130 15.63 19.83 0.43
C LEU A 130 16.43 19.93 1.74
N PRO A 131 16.77 21.16 2.19
CA PRO A 131 17.32 21.38 3.51
C PRO A 131 16.44 20.75 4.60
N GLY A 132 17.05 20.03 5.54
CA GLY A 132 16.34 19.40 6.65
C GLY A 132 15.68 18.06 6.34
N MET A 133 15.92 17.47 5.16
CA MET A 133 15.51 16.08 4.90
C MET A 133 16.13 15.11 5.91
N PRO A 134 15.38 14.12 6.42
CA PRO A 134 15.91 13.04 7.24
C PRO A 134 17.03 12.29 6.51
N LYS A 135 18.07 11.89 7.26
CA LYS A 135 19.21 11.15 6.70
C LYS A 135 18.86 9.77 6.14
N ALA A 136 17.73 9.21 6.53
CA ALA A 136 17.22 7.93 6.05
C ALA A 136 16.59 8.03 4.63
N ILE A 137 16.41 9.25 4.11
CA ILE A 137 16.12 9.46 2.69
C ILE A 137 17.42 9.93 2.04
N HIS A 138 17.98 9.07 1.21
CA HIS A 138 19.24 9.32 0.54
C HIS A 138 19.05 10.21 -0.68
N ASP A 139 20.14 10.84 -1.11
CA ASP A 139 20.19 11.68 -2.29
C ASP A 139 21.51 11.51 -3.03
N GLY A 140 21.47 11.72 -4.34
CA GLY A 140 22.62 11.51 -5.20
C GLY A 140 22.35 11.94 -6.63
N GLN A 141 23.26 11.58 -7.53
CA GLN A 141 23.17 11.88 -8.95
C GLN A 141 23.22 10.58 -9.76
N LEU A 142 22.40 10.52 -10.80
CA LEU A 142 22.47 9.49 -11.84
C LEU A 142 22.68 10.15 -13.19
N GLU A 143 23.52 9.54 -14.00
CA GLU A 143 23.67 9.91 -15.40
C GLU A 143 22.55 9.27 -16.22
N LYS A 144 21.83 10.09 -16.99
CA LYS A 144 20.85 9.61 -17.95
C LYS A 144 21.55 9.11 -19.21
N MET A 145 20.88 8.28 -20.00
CA MET A 145 21.37 7.89 -21.33
C MET A 145 21.71 9.09 -22.25
N SER A 146 21.11 10.26 -22.00
CA SER A 146 21.43 11.50 -22.72
C SER A 146 22.75 12.16 -22.29
N GLY A 147 23.53 11.54 -21.39
CA GLY A 147 24.73 12.13 -20.77
C GLY A 147 24.43 13.24 -19.75
N LYS A 148 23.15 13.47 -19.41
CA LYS A 148 22.74 14.52 -18.47
C LYS A 148 22.61 13.93 -17.07
N GLU A 149 23.24 14.55 -16.09
CA GLU A 149 23.01 14.19 -14.69
C GLU A 149 21.62 14.58 -14.20
N SER A 150 21.05 13.74 -13.34
CA SER A 150 19.79 14.00 -12.65
C SER A 150 19.93 13.66 -11.18
N ARG A 151 19.51 14.60 -10.34
CA ARG A 151 19.46 14.38 -8.89
C ARG A 151 18.28 13.46 -8.56
N ILE A 152 18.54 12.51 -7.68
CA ILE A 152 17.58 11.49 -7.27
C ILE A 152 17.46 11.43 -5.76
N LEU A 153 16.39 10.79 -5.30
CA LEU A 153 16.19 10.34 -3.93
C LEU A 153 16.02 8.83 -3.93
N TRP A 154 16.37 8.15 -2.84
CA TRP A 154 16.02 6.74 -2.63
C TRP A 154 15.96 6.42 -1.14
N VAL A 155 15.49 5.21 -0.83
CA VAL A 155 15.42 4.65 0.53
C VAL A 155 15.94 3.21 0.48
N ASP A 156 16.52 2.75 1.59
CA ASP A 156 17.14 1.42 1.66
C ASP A 156 16.31 0.45 2.50
N ASP A 157 15.51 1.00 3.43
CA ASP A 157 14.88 0.23 4.50
C ASP A 157 13.59 0.87 5.05
N LEU A 158 13.07 0.27 6.13
CA LEU A 158 11.91 0.77 6.85
C LEU A 158 12.12 2.18 7.42
N ALA A 159 13.32 2.52 7.90
CA ALA A 159 13.59 3.85 8.44
C ALA A 159 13.40 4.93 7.35
N GLY A 160 13.80 4.64 6.11
CA GLY A 160 13.56 5.50 4.96
C GLY A 160 12.07 5.70 4.65
N LEU A 161 11.26 4.63 4.70
CA LEU A 161 9.81 4.72 4.51
C LEU A 161 9.15 5.58 5.61
N ILE A 162 9.48 5.32 6.87
CA ILE A 162 8.92 6.07 8.01
C ILE A 162 9.41 7.53 8.01
N ALA A 163 10.64 7.79 7.58
CA ALA A 163 11.14 9.14 7.33
C ALA A 163 10.33 9.87 6.24
N GLY A 164 9.94 9.15 5.17
CA GLY A 164 9.00 9.66 4.17
C GLY A 164 7.67 10.06 4.79
N VAL A 165 7.06 9.18 5.59
CA VAL A 165 5.80 9.48 6.30
C VAL A 165 5.95 10.70 7.21
N GLN A 166 7.07 10.82 7.92
CA GLN A 166 7.35 12.00 8.76
C GLN A 166 7.37 13.30 7.95
N MET A 167 7.87 13.24 6.71
CA MET A 167 7.85 14.33 5.73
C MET A 167 6.49 14.54 5.04
N ASN A 168 5.46 13.82 5.46
CA ASN A 168 4.13 13.79 4.84
C ASN A 168 4.15 13.23 3.40
N VAL A 169 5.03 12.27 3.11
CA VAL A 169 4.96 11.49 1.87
C VAL A 169 3.76 10.55 1.95
N LEU A 170 2.92 10.62 0.91
CA LEU A 170 1.75 9.77 0.73
C LEU A 170 2.08 8.60 -0.21
N GLU A 171 2.89 8.85 -1.24
CA GLU A 171 3.18 7.89 -2.31
C GLU A 171 4.68 7.89 -2.67
N PHE A 172 5.22 6.70 -2.96
CA PHE A 172 6.56 6.48 -3.46
C PHE A 172 6.46 5.99 -4.91
N HIS A 173 7.03 6.74 -5.86
CA HIS A 173 7.00 6.47 -7.31
C HIS A 173 8.38 6.15 -7.86
#